data_AF-A0A8K0P2J4-F1
#
_entry.id   AF-A0A8K0P2J4-F1
#
_cell.length_a   1.000
_cell.length_b   1.000
_cell.length_c   1.000
_cell.angle_alpha   90.00
_cell.angle_beta   90.00
_cell.angle_gamma   90.00
#
_symmetry.space_group_name_H-M   'P 1'
#
loop_
_entity.id
_entity.type
_entity.pdbx_description
1 polymer ?
#
loop_
_entity_poly.entity_id
_entity_poly.type
_entity_poly.pdbx_seq_one_letter_code
_entity_poly.pdbx_strand_id
1 'polypeptide(L)'
;MEICASARRKSLNYNKKRKAHLLQKLYQREIQGSCGAFGRGANQPLFSRLPVRLAFNLRELVPESALIAGHVFMGLSRCGQFLMSYTHTVEPDHSLNMVYKYRLHWWTFVPSQRSRKVAEVTLFSDAGVGHNVFISISQWPTDTKYVLIYGCSDDPYERSLTQSAHCYLTITTVPSMHNCPDCLKVAASYEDE
;
A
#
# COMPACT_ATOMS: atom_id res chain seq x y z
N MET A 1 -24.47 36.94 12.97
CA MET A 1 -23.59 35.93 12.36
C MET A 1 -24.42 35.16 11.36
N GLU A 2 -24.24 35.49 10.08
CA GLU A 2 -25.06 35.03 8.97
C GLU A 2 -24.87 33.56 8.63
N ILE A 3 -25.94 33.06 8.01
CA ILE A 3 -26.30 31.70 7.66
C ILE A 3 -25.55 31.22 6.41
N CYS A 4 -25.15 29.94 6.37
CA CYS A 4 -25.22 29.18 5.12
C CYS A 4 -25.42 27.67 5.35
N ALA A 5 -26.62 27.29 5.78
CA ALA A 5 -27.16 25.96 5.54
C ALA A 5 -27.79 25.95 4.15
N SER A 6 -27.11 25.36 3.17
CA SER A 6 -27.69 25.05 1.85
C SER A 6 -26.99 23.83 1.27
N ALA A 7 -27.36 22.66 1.80
CA ALA A 7 -27.15 21.41 1.09
C ALA A 7 -28.11 21.39 -0.11
N ARG A 8 -27.64 21.92 -1.25
CA ARG A 8 -28.31 21.74 -2.54
C ARG A 8 -28.45 20.24 -2.81
N ARG A 9 -29.67 19.71 -2.66
CA ARG A 9 -30.09 18.43 -3.24
C ARG A 9 -29.78 18.48 -4.73
N LYS A 10 -28.68 17.85 -5.16
CA LYS A 10 -28.46 17.57 -6.57
C LYS A 10 -29.57 16.62 -6.99
N SER A 11 -30.50 17.14 -7.80
CA SER A 11 -31.46 16.36 -8.58
C SER A 11 -30.77 15.08 -9.09
N LEU A 12 -31.30 13.93 -8.69
CA LEU A 12 -30.99 12.63 -9.26
C LEU A 12 -31.54 12.62 -10.68
N ASN A 13 -30.81 13.26 -11.60
CA ASN A 13 -30.99 13.03 -13.03
C ASN A 13 -30.56 11.60 -13.31
N TYR A 14 -31.51 10.66 -13.20
CA TYR A 14 -31.42 9.27 -13.61
C TYR A 14 -31.39 9.19 -15.14
N ASN A 15 -30.43 9.87 -15.77
CA ASN A 15 -30.06 9.57 -17.15
C ASN A 15 -29.16 8.33 -17.09
N LYS A 16 -29.80 7.17 -17.14
CA LYS A 16 -29.19 5.84 -17.25
C LYS A 16 -28.47 5.74 -18.60
N LYS A 17 -27.38 6.50 -18.79
CA LYS A 17 -26.50 6.38 -19.95
C LYS A 17 -26.01 4.94 -19.95
N ARG A 18 -26.47 4.15 -20.93
CA ARG A 18 -25.99 2.78 -21.15
C ARG A 18 -24.47 2.82 -21.17
N LYS A 19 -23.84 2.09 -20.25
CA LYS A 19 -22.37 1.99 -20.20
C LYS A 19 -21.94 1.32 -21.50
N ALA A 20 -21.10 1.98 -22.29
CA ALA A 20 -20.53 1.40 -23.50
C ALA A 20 -19.77 0.11 -23.14
N HIS A 21 -19.93 -0.92 -23.96
CA HIS A 21 -19.19 -2.18 -23.80
C HIS A 21 -17.69 -1.94 -23.97
N LEU A 22 -16.87 -2.82 -23.36
CA LEU A 22 -15.41 -2.73 -23.44
C LEU A 22 -14.92 -2.68 -24.90
N LEU A 23 -15.46 -3.55 -25.75
CA LEU A 23 -15.11 -3.59 -27.19
C LEU A 23 -15.41 -2.27 -27.89
N GLN A 24 -16.55 -1.64 -27.58
CA GLN A 24 -16.91 -0.35 -28.14
C GLN A 24 -15.96 0.77 -27.69
N LYS A 25 -15.53 0.75 -26.42
CA LYS A 25 -14.54 1.72 -25.92
C LYS A 25 -13.15 1.51 -26.54
N LEU A 26 -12.75 0.26 -26.77
CA LEU A 26 -11.48 -0.07 -27.42
C LEU A 26 -11.47 0.39 -28.88
N TYR A 27 -12.55 0.11 -29.61
CA TYR A 27 -12.73 0.57 -31.00
C TYR A 27 -12.73 2.11 -31.10
N GLN A 28 -13.43 2.79 -30.19
CA GLN A 28 -13.41 4.27 -30.13
C GLN A 28 -12.01 4.81 -29.81
N ARG A 29 -11.27 4.16 -28.90
CA ARG A 29 -9.90 4.56 -28.58
C ARG A 29 -8.94 4.37 -29.76
N GLU A 30 -9.08 3.30 -30.52
CA GLU A 30 -8.28 3.03 -31.72
C GLU A 30 -8.47 4.11 -32.78
N ILE A 31 -9.72 4.52 -33.02
CA ILE A 31 -10.04 5.49 -34.09
C ILE A 31 -9.85 6.94 -33.63
N GLN A 32 -10.17 7.26 -32.38
CA GLN A 32 -10.31 8.65 -31.90
C GLN A 32 -9.27 9.02 -30.83
N GLY A 33 -8.44 8.07 -30.40
CA GLY A 33 -7.50 8.26 -29.28
C GLY A 33 -8.17 8.38 -27.91
N SER A 34 -9.51 8.34 -27.82
CA SER A 34 -10.26 8.50 -26.57
C SER A 34 -11.35 7.44 -26.41
N CYS A 35 -11.64 7.06 -25.15
CA CYS A 35 -12.71 6.12 -24.82
C CYS A 35 -14.11 6.76 -24.78
N GLY A 36 -14.23 8.04 -25.16
CA GLY A 36 -15.46 8.83 -25.13
C GLY A 36 -16.10 8.92 -26.51
N ALA A 37 -17.41 9.17 -26.54
CA ALA A 37 -18.06 9.57 -27.78
C ALA A 37 -17.61 10.99 -28.19
N PHE A 38 -17.50 11.24 -29.50
CA PHE A 38 -17.20 12.54 -30.10
C PHE A 38 -17.88 13.72 -29.37
N GLY A 39 -17.10 14.78 -29.12
CA GLY A 39 -17.58 16.03 -28.52
C GLY A 39 -17.70 16.03 -26.99
N ARG A 40 -17.36 14.94 -26.30
CA ARG A 40 -17.25 14.92 -24.83
C ARG A 40 -15.79 14.96 -24.41
N GLY A 41 -15.29 16.17 -24.15
CA GLY A 41 -13.88 16.47 -23.80
C GLY A 41 -13.37 15.92 -22.46
N ALA A 42 -13.90 14.79 -21.97
CA ALA A 42 -13.38 14.14 -20.78
C ALA A 42 -12.97 12.70 -21.13
N ASN A 43 -11.69 12.39 -20.95
CA ASN A 43 -11.16 11.02 -21.01
C ASN A 43 -11.97 10.12 -20.08
N GLN A 44 -12.89 9.33 -20.64
CA GLN A 44 -13.62 8.36 -19.85
C GLN A 44 -12.69 7.21 -19.47
N PRO A 45 -12.74 6.75 -18.21
CA PRO A 45 -11.94 5.59 -17.83
C PRO A 45 -12.41 4.36 -18.63
N LEU A 46 -11.43 3.56 -19.05
CA LEU A 46 -11.68 2.32 -19.79
C LEU A 46 -12.62 1.41 -18.97
N PHE A 47 -12.29 1.25 -17.69
CA PHE A 47 -13.08 0.50 -16.72
C PHE A 47 -13.69 1.44 -15.69
N SER A 48 -15.00 1.33 -15.46
CA SER A 48 -15.68 2.03 -14.35
C SER A 48 -15.70 1.22 -13.05
N ARG A 49 -15.36 -0.07 -13.14
CA ARG A 49 -15.29 -1.05 -12.06
C ARG A 49 -14.20 -2.06 -12.39
N LEU A 50 -13.55 -2.61 -11.37
CA LEU A 50 -12.57 -3.68 -11.54
C LEU A 50 -13.26 -4.90 -12.20
N PRO A 51 -12.75 -5.40 -13.33
CA PRO A 51 -13.23 -6.66 -13.91
C PRO A 51 -13.04 -7.81 -12.91
N VAL A 52 -14.02 -8.71 -12.81
CA VAL A 52 -13.94 -9.89 -11.91
C VAL A 52 -12.71 -10.74 -12.19
N ARG A 53 -12.25 -10.80 -13.45
CA ARG A 53 -11.03 -11.50 -13.88
C ARG A 53 -9.73 -10.94 -13.26
N LEU A 54 -9.80 -9.77 -12.62
CA LEU A 54 -8.69 -9.13 -11.91
C LEU A 54 -8.91 -9.09 -10.39
N ALA A 55 -9.88 -9.85 -9.89
CA ALA A 55 -10.07 -10.08 -8.47
C ALA A 55 -9.38 -11.39 -8.10
N PHE A 56 -8.42 -11.32 -7.19
CA PHE A 56 -7.62 -12.47 -6.76
C PHE A 56 -7.89 -12.75 -5.28
N ASN A 57 -7.96 -14.03 -4.91
CA ASN A 57 -8.02 -14.44 -3.52
C ASN A 57 -6.63 -14.27 -2.89
N LEU A 58 -6.54 -13.61 -1.74
CA LEU A 58 -5.28 -13.41 -1.04
C LEU A 58 -4.58 -14.75 -0.75
N ARG A 59 -5.33 -15.80 -0.40
CA ARG A 59 -4.79 -17.15 -0.13
C ARG A 59 -4.11 -17.79 -1.33
N GLU A 60 -4.57 -17.48 -2.53
CA GLU A 60 -3.95 -17.97 -3.77
C GLU A 60 -2.75 -17.12 -4.18
N LEU A 61 -2.79 -15.83 -3.82
CA LEU A 61 -1.77 -14.85 -4.17
C LEU A 61 -0.53 -14.96 -3.28
N VAL A 62 -0.67 -15.25 -1.98
CA VAL A 62 0.46 -15.23 -1.04
C VAL A 62 0.80 -16.64 -0.55
N PRO A 63 2.08 -16.92 -0.21
CA PRO A 63 2.45 -18.19 0.39
C PRO A 63 1.70 -18.44 1.70
N GLU A 64 1.29 -19.69 1.95
CA GLU A 64 0.62 -20.07 3.20
C GLU A 64 1.49 -19.76 4.43
N SER A 65 2.81 -19.86 4.30
CA SER A 65 3.77 -19.47 5.34
C SER A 65 3.62 -18.00 5.77
N ALA A 66 3.28 -17.10 4.85
CA ALA A 66 3.03 -15.70 5.17
C ALA A 66 1.70 -15.50 5.94
N LEU A 67 0.69 -16.34 5.68
CA LEU A 67 -0.57 -16.31 6.42
C LEU A 67 -0.35 -16.81 7.85
N ILE A 68 0.37 -17.92 8.01
CA ILE A 68 0.69 -18.51 9.32
C ILE A 68 1.58 -17.57 10.14
N ALA A 69 2.55 -16.90 9.50
CA ALA A 69 3.42 -15.93 10.17
C ALA A 69 2.73 -14.60 10.54
N GLY A 70 1.42 -14.46 10.28
CA GLY A 70 0.65 -13.31 10.75
C GLY A 70 0.92 -12.02 9.99
N HIS A 71 1.25 -12.09 8.69
CA HIS A 71 1.44 -10.89 7.88
C HIS A 71 0.14 -10.10 7.72
N VAL A 72 0.20 -8.81 8.04
CA VAL A 72 -0.89 -7.85 7.81
C VAL A 72 -0.66 -7.17 6.47
N PHE A 73 -1.46 -7.53 5.46
CA PHE A 73 -1.35 -6.98 4.11
C PHE A 73 -1.99 -5.60 4.00
N MET A 74 -1.22 -4.62 3.54
CA MET A 74 -1.64 -3.21 3.45
C MET A 74 -2.07 -2.79 2.05
N GLY A 75 -1.67 -3.55 1.02
CA GLY A 75 -2.06 -3.33 -0.36
C GLY A 75 -0.89 -3.16 -1.32
N LEU A 76 -1.21 -2.73 -2.54
CA LEU A 76 -0.23 -2.62 -3.62
C LEU A 76 0.52 -1.29 -3.56
N SER A 77 1.79 -1.35 -3.93
CA SER A 77 2.58 -0.19 -4.35
C SER A 77 1.91 0.54 -5.50
N ARG A 78 2.21 1.82 -5.66
CA ARG A 78 1.64 2.69 -6.70
C ARG A 78 1.96 2.19 -8.11
N CYS A 79 3.14 1.61 -8.32
CA CYS A 79 3.50 1.00 -9.60
C CYS A 79 2.79 -0.34 -9.85
N GLY A 80 2.10 -0.90 -8.84
CA GLY A 80 1.40 -2.17 -8.92
C GLY A 80 2.30 -3.41 -8.95
N GLN A 81 3.62 -3.23 -8.85
CA GLN A 81 4.59 -4.34 -8.95
C GLN A 81 4.82 -5.05 -7.62
N PHE A 82 4.55 -4.38 -6.50
CA PHE A 82 4.73 -4.93 -5.16
C PHE A 82 3.43 -4.94 -4.38
N LEU A 83 3.22 -6.00 -3.60
CA LEU A 83 2.29 -6.09 -2.49
C LEU A 83 3.08 -5.88 -1.19
N MET A 84 2.57 -5.04 -0.29
CA MET A 84 3.22 -4.70 0.98
C MET A 84 2.48 -5.34 2.14
N SER A 85 3.23 -5.88 3.09
CA SER A 85 2.69 -6.32 4.39
C SER A 85 3.64 -5.99 5.52
N TYR A 86 3.15 -5.97 6.75
CA TYR A 86 3.99 -5.87 7.92
C TYR A 86 3.74 -7.04 8.87
N THR A 87 4.74 -7.33 9.69
CA THR A 87 4.63 -8.21 10.86
C THR A 87 5.07 -7.43 12.08
N HIS A 88 4.59 -7.85 13.25
CA HIS A 88 5.11 -7.38 14.52
C HIS A 88 5.43 -8.58 15.41
N THR A 89 6.56 -8.54 16.09
CA THR A 89 6.91 -9.48 17.15
C THR A 89 6.98 -8.75 18.47
N VAL A 90 6.64 -9.44 19.55
CA VAL A 90 6.74 -8.92 20.91
C VAL A 90 7.85 -9.71 21.59
N GLU A 91 8.90 -9.01 21.99
CA GLU A 91 10.08 -9.58 22.65
C GLU A 91 10.28 -8.85 23.98
N PRO A 92 10.58 -9.54 25.09
CA PRO A 92 10.99 -8.88 26.32
C PRO A 92 12.43 -8.35 26.17
N ASP A 93 12.65 -7.10 26.54
CA ASP A 93 14.00 -6.53 26.65
C ASP A 93 14.73 -7.05 27.91
N HIS A 94 16.03 -6.78 28.03
CA HIS A 94 16.86 -7.08 29.20
C HIS A 94 16.28 -6.56 30.52
N SER A 95 15.44 -5.52 30.46
CA SER A 95 14.73 -4.94 31.60
C SER A 95 13.31 -5.50 31.80
N LEU A 96 12.95 -6.62 31.15
CA LEU A 96 11.62 -7.28 31.19
C LEU A 96 10.45 -6.44 30.63
N ASN A 97 10.75 -5.31 29.99
CA ASN A 97 9.75 -4.52 29.29
C ASN A 97 9.38 -5.18 27.96
N MET A 98 8.10 -5.14 27.60
CA MET A 98 7.62 -5.63 26.31
C MET A 98 8.05 -4.65 25.21
N VAL A 99 8.79 -5.16 24.22
CA VAL A 99 9.25 -4.40 23.05
C VAL A 99 8.60 -4.96 21.81
N TYR A 100 8.02 -4.08 21.01
CA TYR A 100 7.39 -4.39 19.73
C TYR A 100 8.38 -4.10 18.61
N LYS A 101 8.73 -5.13 17.83
CA LYS A 101 9.56 -5.01 16.64
C LYS A 101 8.71 -5.14 15.39
N TYR A 102 8.76 -4.14 14.53
CA TYR A 102 7.97 -4.09 13.31
C TYR A 102 8.86 -4.31 12.10
N ARG A 103 8.39 -5.16 11.17
CA ARG A 103 9.08 -5.45 9.91
C ARG A 103 8.14 -5.23 8.74
N LEU A 104 8.59 -4.43 7.78
CA LEU A 104 7.94 -4.24 6.49
C LEU A 104 8.45 -5.28 5.51
N HIS A 105 7.55 -5.90 4.77
CA HIS A 105 7.84 -6.94 3.79
C HIS A 105 7.35 -6.52 2.41
N TRP A 106 8.22 -6.69 1.42
CA TRP A 106 7.94 -6.44 0.02
C TRP A 106 7.76 -7.76 -0.70
N TRP A 107 6.62 -7.90 -1.38
CA TRP A 107 6.27 -9.09 -2.15
C TRP A 107 6.10 -8.71 -3.62
N THR A 108 6.64 -9.48 -4.55
CA THR A 108 6.34 -9.28 -5.98
C THR A 108 4.88 -9.59 -6.25
N PHE A 109 4.24 -8.75 -7.05
CA PHE A 109 2.87 -8.94 -7.50
C PHE A 109 2.86 -9.12 -9.01
N VAL A 110 2.53 -10.33 -9.45
CA VAL A 110 2.25 -10.65 -10.85
C VAL A 110 0.86 -11.30 -10.89
N PRO A 111 -0.08 -10.79 -11.71
CA PRO A 111 -1.42 -11.37 -11.81
C PRO A 111 -1.37 -12.88 -12.05
N SER A 112 -2.20 -13.61 -11.30
CA SER A 112 -2.30 -15.08 -11.38
C SER A 112 -1.04 -15.86 -10.99
N GLN A 113 -0.03 -15.21 -10.39
CA GLN A 113 1.15 -15.88 -9.85
C GLN A 113 1.24 -15.70 -8.34
N ARG A 114 1.82 -16.67 -7.65
CA ARG A 114 2.13 -16.55 -6.23
C ARG A 114 3.22 -15.49 -6.01
N SER A 115 3.01 -14.65 -5.01
CA SER A 115 3.92 -13.59 -4.62
C SER A 115 5.19 -14.15 -3.97
N ARG A 116 6.32 -13.52 -4.26
CA ARG A 116 7.61 -13.86 -3.67
C ARG A 116 8.10 -12.69 -2.83
N LYS A 117 8.55 -12.97 -1.60
CA LYS A 117 9.22 -11.96 -0.77
C LYS A 117 10.54 -11.55 -1.44
N VAL A 118 10.78 -10.25 -1.53
CA VAL A 118 11.97 -9.67 -2.19
C VAL A 118 12.76 -8.74 -1.31
N ALA A 119 12.16 -8.17 -0.28
CA ALA A 119 12.87 -7.38 0.72
C ALA A 119 12.15 -7.41 2.06
N GLU A 120 12.92 -7.20 3.12
CA GLU A 120 12.47 -6.99 4.47
C GLU A 120 13.17 -5.73 5.01
N VAL A 121 12.43 -4.90 5.74
CA VAL A 121 12.95 -3.67 6.33
C VAL A 121 12.45 -3.57 7.78
N THR A 122 13.36 -3.45 8.72
CA THR A 122 13.02 -3.15 10.12
C THR A 122 12.52 -1.71 10.25
N LEU A 123 11.37 -1.54 10.89
CA LEU A 123 10.74 -0.24 11.10
C LEU A 123 11.05 0.29 12.49
N PHE A 124 11.16 1.61 12.62
CA PHE A 124 11.24 2.34 13.90
C PHE A 124 12.45 2.01 14.79
N SER A 125 13.57 1.55 14.20
CA SER A 125 14.81 1.09 14.87
C SER A 125 14.81 -0.40 15.23
N ASP A 126 16.02 -0.96 15.30
CA ASP A 126 16.24 -2.36 15.70
C ASP A 126 15.98 -2.59 17.20
N ALA A 127 16.08 -1.52 18.00
CA ALA A 127 15.72 -1.54 19.42
C ALA A 127 14.22 -1.75 19.67
N GLY A 128 13.37 -1.63 18.64
CA GLY A 128 11.92 -1.73 18.75
C GLY A 128 11.27 -0.55 19.48
N VAL A 129 9.96 -0.64 19.69
CA VAL A 129 9.14 0.39 20.34
C VAL A 129 8.43 -0.18 21.57
N GLY A 130 8.24 0.62 22.61
CA GLY A 130 7.64 0.17 23.88
C GLY A 130 6.12 -0.03 23.84
N HIS A 131 5.45 0.37 22.76
CA HIS A 131 3.99 0.39 22.65
C HIS A 131 3.54 -0.20 21.32
N ASN A 132 2.34 -0.78 21.30
CA ASN A 132 1.73 -1.16 20.04
C ASN A 132 1.33 0.10 19.25
N VAL A 133 1.71 0.17 17.98
CA VAL A 133 1.46 1.32 17.12
C VAL A 133 0.56 0.98 15.94
N PHE A 134 -0.28 1.95 15.58
CA PHE A 134 -1.02 1.93 14.33
C PHE A 134 -0.10 2.37 13.19
N ILE A 135 0.03 1.53 12.17
CA ILE A 135 0.92 1.77 11.03
C ILE A 135 0.13 2.27 9.83
N SER A 136 0.66 3.32 9.20
CA SER A 136 0.20 3.85 7.92
C SER A 136 1.37 3.95 6.95
N ILE A 137 1.12 3.55 5.70
CA ILE A 137 2.09 3.64 4.60
C ILE A 137 1.63 4.68 3.60
N SER A 138 2.52 5.62 3.30
CA SER A 138 2.31 6.70 2.34
C SER A 138 3.34 6.67 1.23
N GLN A 139 2.88 6.91 -0.01
CA GLN A 139 3.71 6.94 -1.21
C GLN A 139 3.60 8.32 -1.85
N TRP A 140 4.73 8.89 -2.28
CA TRP A 140 4.74 10.23 -2.83
C TRP A 140 4.02 10.33 -4.19
N PRO A 141 3.40 11.49 -4.49
CA PRO A 141 2.81 11.76 -5.79
C PRO A 141 3.77 11.73 -6.98
N THR A 142 5.03 12.09 -6.76
CA THR A 142 6.01 12.32 -7.83
C THR A 142 7.21 11.38 -7.72
N ASP A 143 7.56 10.97 -6.50
CA ASP A 143 8.69 10.08 -6.26
C ASP A 143 8.21 8.67 -5.91
N THR A 144 8.67 7.70 -6.69
CA THR A 144 8.36 6.27 -6.49
C THR A 144 9.51 5.51 -5.84
N LYS A 145 10.62 6.18 -5.53
CA LYS A 145 11.81 5.56 -4.94
C LYS A 145 11.69 5.38 -3.44
N TYR A 146 10.88 6.21 -2.79
CA TYR A 146 10.75 6.21 -1.34
C TYR A 146 9.31 5.93 -0.91
N VAL A 147 9.20 5.34 0.28
CA VAL A 147 7.96 5.15 1.01
C VAL A 147 8.14 5.66 2.43
N LEU A 148 7.11 6.36 2.91
CA LEU A 148 7.01 6.84 4.28
C LEU A 148 6.12 5.90 5.07
N ILE A 149 6.66 5.40 6.18
CA ILE A 149 5.93 4.61 7.16
C ILE A 149 5.79 5.47 8.41
N TYR A 150 4.55 5.67 8.83
CA TYR A 150 4.19 6.38 10.05
C TYR A 150 3.59 5.38 11.04
N GLY A 151 4.11 5.38 12.26
CA GLY A 151 3.58 4.61 13.39
C GLY A 151 3.14 5.56 14.50
N CYS A 152 1.97 5.35 15.08
CA CYS A 152 1.50 6.13 16.24
C CYS A 152 0.90 5.22 17.28
N SER A 153 1.29 5.37 18.55
CA SER A 153 0.54 4.76 19.65
C SER A 153 -0.82 5.46 19.76
N ASP A 154 -1.89 4.68 19.87
CA ASP A 154 -3.23 5.18 20.20
C ASP A 154 -3.73 4.42 21.42
N ASP A 155 -2.92 4.46 22.49
CA ASP A 155 -3.34 3.98 23.79
C ASP A 155 -4.02 5.14 24.55
N PRO A 156 -5.34 5.09 24.79
CA PRO A 156 -6.05 6.14 25.50
C PRO A 156 -5.59 6.30 26.95
N TYR A 157 -5.07 5.25 27.58
CA TYR A 157 -4.58 5.29 28.95
C TYR A 157 -3.27 6.07 29.03
N GLU A 158 -2.30 5.76 28.18
CA GLU A 158 -1.05 6.53 28.10
C GLU A 158 -1.29 7.98 27.71
N ARG A 159 -2.14 8.21 26.72
CA ARG A 159 -2.46 9.56 26.25
C ARG A 159 -3.07 10.43 27.35
N SER A 160 -3.78 9.82 28.31
CA SER A 160 -4.30 10.52 29.48
C SER A 160 -3.23 10.84 30.53
N LEU A 161 -2.19 10.00 30.64
CA LEU A 161 -1.10 10.14 31.61
C LEU A 161 -0.01 11.10 31.14
N THR A 162 0.45 10.96 29.89
CA THR A 162 1.60 11.69 29.34
C THR A 162 1.19 12.90 28.51
N GLN A 163 -0.11 13.04 28.19
CA GLN A 163 -0.65 14.04 27.26
C GLN A 163 0.03 14.06 25.88
N SER A 164 0.81 13.03 25.54
CA SER A 164 1.59 12.96 24.31
C SER A 164 1.46 11.57 23.69
N ALA A 165 1.37 11.52 22.37
CA ALA A 165 1.37 10.26 21.63
C ALA A 165 2.80 9.95 21.17
N HIS A 166 3.18 8.69 21.20
CA HIS A 166 4.47 8.25 20.68
C HIS A 166 4.34 7.98 19.18
N CYS A 167 4.95 8.87 18.39
CA CYS A 167 4.93 8.81 16.94
C CYS A 167 6.31 8.47 16.38
N TYR A 168 6.34 7.57 15.42
CA TYR A 168 7.54 7.07 14.78
C TYR A 168 7.42 7.24 13.27
N LEU A 169 8.56 7.50 12.64
CA LEU A 169 8.63 7.71 11.21
C LEU A 169 9.82 6.95 10.65
N THR A 170 9.60 6.22 9.56
CA THR A 170 10.65 5.53 8.80
C THR A 170 10.45 5.85 7.33
N ILE A 171 11.50 6.37 6.69
CA ILE A 171 11.54 6.54 5.24
C ILE A 171 12.45 5.44 4.71
N THR A 172 11.93 4.63 3.81
CA THR A 172 12.68 3.52 3.21
C THR A 172 12.59 3.56 1.68
N THR A 173 13.58 2.96 1.04
CA THR A 173 13.63 2.82 -0.42
C THR A 173 12.78 1.66 -0.89
N VAL A 174 12.13 1.82 -2.03
CA VAL A 174 11.44 0.73 -2.73
C VAL A 174 12.49 -0.20 -3.37
N PRO A 175 12.38 -1.54 -3.23
CA PRO A 175 13.33 -2.48 -3.80
C PRO A 175 13.48 -2.30 -5.32
N SER A 176 14.72 -2.40 -5.82
CA SER A 176 14.96 -2.39 -7.26
C SER A 176 14.57 -3.74 -7.87
N MET A 177 13.69 -3.72 -8.87
CA MET A 177 13.38 -4.90 -9.70
C MET A 177 14.49 -5.20 -10.73
N HIS A 178 15.40 -4.26 -10.94
CA HIS A 178 16.51 -4.40 -11.87
C HIS A 178 17.71 -4.97 -11.14
N ASN A 179 18.49 -5.79 -11.86
CA ASN A 179 19.70 -6.43 -11.37
C ASN A 179 20.82 -5.37 -11.20
N CYS A 180 20.66 -4.49 -10.23
CA CYS A 180 21.53 -3.35 -10.02
C CYS A 180 22.94 -3.86 -9.66
N PRO A 181 23.97 -3.49 -10.44
CA PRO A 181 25.33 -3.99 -10.21
C PRO A 181 25.86 -3.60 -8.84
N ASP A 182 25.48 -2.43 -8.33
CA ASP A 182 25.92 -1.98 -7.00
C ASP A 182 25.19 -2.73 -5.88
N CYS A 183 23.90 -3.06 -6.05
CA CYS A 183 23.19 -3.91 -5.10
C CYS A 183 23.76 -5.34 -5.07
N LEU A 184 24.20 -5.87 -6.22
CA LEU A 184 24.85 -7.18 -6.28
C LEU A 184 26.18 -7.20 -5.54
N LYS A 185 26.99 -6.13 -5.67
CA LYS A 185 28.25 -6.00 -4.90
C LYS A 185 28.00 -5.98 -3.40
N VAL A 186 27.00 -5.21 -2.96
CA VAL A 186 26.62 -5.12 -1.55
C VAL A 186 26.12 -6.47 -1.04
N ALA A 187 25.25 -7.15 -1.79
CA ALA A 187 24.77 -8.48 -1.42
C ALA A 187 25.91 -9.50 -1.31
N ALA A 188 26.85 -9.50 -2.26
CA ALA A 188 28.02 -10.37 -2.22
C ALA A 188 28.91 -10.11 -0.99
N SER A 189 29.06 -8.85 -0.56
CA SER A 189 29.88 -8.54 0.63
C SER A 189 29.33 -9.06 1.96
N TYR A 190 28.06 -9.49 2.02
CA TYR A 190 27.46 -10.08 3.22
C TYR A 190 27.54 -11.62 3.25
N GLU A 191 27.92 -12.28 2.15
CA GLU A 191 28.08 -13.75 2.12
C GLU A 191 29.48 -14.21 2.59
N ASP A 192 30.41 -13.27 2.76
CA ASP A 192 31.81 -13.52 3.14
C ASP A 192 32.09 -13.39 4.67
N GLU A 193 31.04 -13.29 5.51
CA GLU A 193 31.11 -13.35 6.99
C GLU A 193 30.30 -14.52 7.56
#